data_AF-A0A6N2K9Z6-F1
#
_entry.id   AF-A0A6N2K9Z6-F1
#
_cell.length_a   1.000
_cell.length_b   1.000
_cell.length_c   1.000
_cell.angle_alpha   90.00
_cell.angle_beta   90.00
_cell.angle_gamma   90.00
#
_symmetry.space_group_name_H-M   'P 1'
#
loop_
_entity.id
_entity.type
_entity.pdbx_description
1 polymer ?
#
loop_
_entity_poly.entity_id
_entity_poly.type
_entity_poly.pdbx_seq_one_letter_code
_entity_poly.pdbx_strand_id
1 'polypeptide(L)' 'MSTLTVPPLLSSPRDDAMHLHRAFKGFGSDKSAVINILAHRDAAQRALIQHETRALYARSS' A
#
# COMPACT_ATOMS: atom_id res chain seq x y z
N MET A 1 -4.49 27.41 -7.57
CA MET A 1 -3.72 26.83 -6.45
C MET A 1 -3.57 25.35 -6.72
N SER A 2 -2.51 24.94 -7.42
CA SER A 2 -2.23 23.50 -7.64
C SER A 2 -1.57 22.96 -6.38
N THR A 3 -2.33 22.26 -5.55
CA THR A 3 -1.79 21.51 -4.41
C THR A 3 -1.07 20.28 -4.96
N LEU A 4 0.25 20.36 -5.08
CA LEU A 4 1.12 19.19 -5.20
C LEU A 4 1.01 18.44 -3.87
N THR A 5 0.03 17.56 -3.77
CA THR A 5 -0.14 16.62 -2.66
C THR A 5 0.98 15.59 -2.77
N VAL A 6 2.19 15.95 -2.34
CA VAL A 6 3.20 14.96 -2.00
C VAL A 6 2.68 14.24 -0.76
N PRO A 7 2.37 12.93 -0.81
CA PRO A 7 1.98 12.22 0.40
C PRO A 7 3.16 12.35 1.38
N PRO A 8 2.93 12.69 2.65
CA PRO A 8 4.00 12.82 3.62
C PRO A 8 4.82 11.51 3.63
N LEU A 9 6.14 11.68 3.62
CA LEU A 9 7.20 10.68 3.42
C LEU A 9 7.26 9.56 4.48
N LEU A 10 6.14 9.18 5.09
CA LEU A 10 6.04 8.24 6.21
C LEU A 10 4.78 7.37 6.09
N SER A 11 4.40 6.92 4.89
CA SER A 11 3.40 5.85 4.84
C SER A 11 4.04 4.61 5.48
N SER A 12 3.54 4.27 6.67
CA SER A 12 3.99 3.09 7.40
C SER A 12 3.77 1.85 6.52
N PRO A 13 4.58 0.78 6.63
CA PRO A 13 4.34 -0.47 5.92
C PRO A 13 2.89 -0.98 6.09
N ARG A 14 2.27 -0.62 7.21
CA ARG A 14 0.86 -0.86 7.54
C ARG A 14 -0.13 -0.06 6.70
N ASP A 15 0.14 1.23 6.45
CA ASP A 15 -0.71 2.08 5.61
C ASP A 15 -0.62 1.67 4.14
N ASP A 16 0.59 1.32 3.69
CA ASP A 16 0.80 0.76 2.35
C ASP A 16 0.05 -0.58 2.20
N ALA A 17 0.09 -1.45 3.22
CA ALA A 17 -0.67 -2.69 3.25
C ALA A 17 -2.19 -2.46 3.17
N MET A 18 -2.71 -1.46 3.90
CA MET A 18 -4.14 -1.08 3.84
C MET A 18 -4.53 -0.49 2.50
N HIS A 19 -3.70 0.38 1.91
CA HIS A 19 -3.95 0.94 0.58
C HIS A 19 -3.92 -0.13 -0.50
N LEU A 20 -2.92 -1.02 -0.47
CA LEU A 20 -2.85 -2.17 -1.37
C LEU A 20 -4.10 -3.04 -1.21
N HIS A 21 -4.50 -3.37 0.01
CA HIS A 21 -5.68 -4.18 0.24
C HIS A 21 -6.96 -3.51 -0.28
N ARG A 22 -7.13 -2.20 -0.07
CA ARG A 22 -8.26 -1.43 -0.63
C ARG A 22 -8.23 -1.41 -2.16
N ALA A 23 -7.05 -1.21 -2.76
CA ALA A 23 -6.86 -1.26 -4.20
C ALA A 23 -7.13 -2.66 -4.79
N PHE A 24 -6.96 -3.73 -4.01
CA PHE A 24 -7.33 -5.09 -4.39
C PHE A 24 -8.80 -5.43 -4.12
N LYS A 25 -9.43 -4.85 -3.09
CA LYS A 25 -10.85 -5.09 -2.73
C LYS A 25 -11.85 -4.22 -3.49
N GLY A 26 -11.44 -3.09 -4.06
CA GLY A 26 -12.32 -2.15 -4.76
C GLY A 26 -12.95 -2.72 -6.04
N PHE A 27 -14.10 -2.15 -6.42
CA PHE A 27 -14.84 -2.49 -7.65
C PHE A 27 -14.12 -1.91 -8.88
N GLY A 28 -13.00 -2.53 -9.24
CA GLY A 28 -12.02 -2.01 -10.18
C GLY A 28 -10.67 -1.91 -9.48
N SER A 29 -9.80 -2.88 -9.75
CA SER A 29 -8.48 -2.91 -9.12
C SER A 29 -7.68 -1.68 -9.54
N ASP A 30 -7.31 -0.83 -8.59
CA ASP A 30 -6.48 0.37 -8.82
C ASP A 30 -5.02 -0.03 -9.05
N LYS A 31 -4.76 -0.62 -10.21
CA LYS A 31 -3.42 -1.08 -10.62
C LYS A 31 -2.42 0.08 -10.64
N SER A 32 -2.86 1.28 -11.02
CA SER A 32 -2.08 2.50 -10.98
C SER A 32 -1.61 2.83 -9.56
N ALA A 33 -2.48 2.71 -8.56
CA ALA A 33 -2.12 2.93 -7.16
C ALA A 33 -1.14 1.85 -6.65
N VAL A 34 -1.37 0.59 -7.00
CA VAL A 34 -0.46 -0.52 -6.65
C VAL A 34 0.93 -0.30 -7.24
N ILE A 35 1.01 0.05 -8.53
CA ILE A 35 2.28 0.34 -9.20
C ILE A 35 2.95 1.56 -8.56
N ASN A 36 2.19 2.62 -8.26
CA ASN A 36 2.75 3.82 -7.64
C ASN A 36 3.33 3.52 -6.24
N ILE A 37 2.65 2.72 -5.42
CA ILE A 37 3.15 2.33 -4.10
C ILE A 37 4.41 1.46 -4.23
N LEU A 38 4.35 0.41 -5.07
CA LEU A 38 5.49 -0.50 -5.22
C LEU A 38 6.68 0.19 -5.89
N ALA A 39 6.47 1.02 -6.92
CA ALA A 39 7.54 1.71 -7.65
C ALA A 39 8.37 2.65 -6.77
N HIS A 40 7.80 3.18 -5.69
CA HIS A 40 8.47 4.08 -4.75
C HIS A 40 8.94 3.37 -3.45
N ARG A 41 9.05 2.04 -3.45
CA ARG A 41 9.43 1.22 -2.29
C ARG A 41 10.50 0.20 -2.65
N ASP A 42 11.50 0.08 -1.77
CA ASP A 42 12.57 -0.91 -1.89
C ASP A 42 12.11 -2.33 -1.61
N ALA A 43 12.87 -3.32 -2.07
CA ALA A 43 12.56 -4.74 -1.86
C ALA A 43 12.36 -5.10 -0.38
N ALA A 44 13.18 -4.54 0.52
CA ALA A 44 13.05 -4.75 1.97
C ALA A 44 11.74 -4.17 2.52
N GLN A 45 11.33 -2.99 2.06
CA GLN A 45 10.07 -2.36 2.47
C GLN A 45 8.87 -3.15 1.94
N ARG A 46 8.92 -3.62 0.69
CA ARG A 46 7.89 -4.48 0.11
C ARG A 46 7.70 -5.78 0.90
N ALA A 47 8.80 -6.39 1.36
CA ALA A 47 8.73 -7.58 2.21
C ALA A 47 8.04 -7.29 3.55
N LEU A 48 8.32 -6.13 4.18
CA LEU A 48 7.63 -5.69 5.40
C LEU A 48 6.15 -5.43 5.16
N ILE A 49 5.79 -4.75 4.07
CA ILE A 49 4.41 -4.49 3.66
C ILE A 49 3.66 -5.80 3.45
N GLN A 50 4.27 -6.77 2.76
CA GLN A 50 3.67 -8.08 2.54
C GLN A 50 3.46 -8.84 3.86
N HIS A 51 4.44 -8.79 4.76
CA HIS A 51 4.34 -9.40 6.09
C HIS A 51 3.20 -8.77 6.91
N GLU A 52 3.12 -7.44 6.97
CA GLU A 52 2.02 -6.68 7.60
C GLU A 52 0.67 -7.02 6.98
N THR A 53 0.57 -7.00 5.65
CA THR A 53 -0.66 -7.35 4.93
C THR A 53 -1.11 -8.76 5.31
N ARG A 54 -0.19 -9.74 5.30
CA ARG A 54 -0.50 -11.11 5.71
C ARG A 54 -0.91 -11.17 7.18
N ALA A 55 -0.20 -10.51 8.09
CA ALA A 55 -0.52 -10.54 9.52
C ALA A 55 -1.89 -9.92 9.84
N LEU A 56 -2.23 -8.80 9.19
CA LEU A 56 -3.50 -8.09 9.39
C LEU A 56 -4.70 -8.87 8.84
N TYR A 57 -4.55 -9.51 7.68
CA TYR A 57 -5.66 -10.19 7.00
C TYR A 57 -5.70 -11.71 7.24
N ALA A 58 -4.60 -12.37 7.63
CA ALA A 58 -4.59 -13.80 7.95
C ALA A 58 -5.27 -14.12 9.29
N ARG A 59 -5.48 -13.12 10.16
CA ARG A 59 -6.18 -13.28 11.44
C ARG A 59 -7.70 -13.10 11.33
N SER A 60 -8.21 -12.85 10.12
CA SER A 60 -9.65 -12.66 9.85
C SER A 60 -10.33 -13.92 9.28
N SER A 61 -9.76 -15.11 9.49
CA SER A 61 -10.35 -16.41 9.13
C SER A 61 -10.87 -17.16 10.35
#